data_AF-A0A914UIB5-F1
#
_entry.id   AF-A0A914UIB5-F1
#
_cell.length_a   1.000
_cell.length_b   1.000
_cell.length_c   1.000
_cell.angle_alpha   90.00
_cell.angle_beta   90.00
_cell.angle_gamma   90.00
#
_symmetry.space_group_name_H-M   'P 1'
#
loop_
_entity.id
_entity.type
_entity.pdbx_description
1 polymer ?
#
loop_
_entity_poly.entity_id
_entity_poly.type
_entity_poly.pdbx_seq_one_letter_code
_entity_poly.pdbx_strand_id
1 'polypeptide(L)'
;MLVSKALLQVAKNEKRLAVLVASMNKESVLKAVHLMKDLNLPPNHPLVSFGQIYGMGDPLSWFLGSSGYTVHKSTPWGPIDDWVPYLSRRAAENYSAFQTARNEIPLYRSQILSKMRSKRN
;
A
#
# COMPACT_ATOMS: atom_id res chain seq x y z
N MET A 1 15.17 -5.88 -1.19
CA MET A 1 16.23 -6.74 -0.61
C MET A 1 16.00 -7.04 0.88
N LEU A 2 15.64 -6.05 1.71
CA LEU A 2 15.40 -6.27 3.15
C LEU A 2 14.12 -7.06 3.46
N VAL A 3 12.97 -6.71 2.86
CA VAL A 3 11.69 -7.41 3.08
C VAL A 3 11.81 -8.90 2.73
N SER A 4 12.46 -9.22 1.61
CA SER A 4 12.68 -10.60 1.19
C SER A 4 13.50 -11.41 2.20
N LYS A 5 14.58 -10.84 2.76
CA LYS A 5 15.38 -11.50 3.80
C LYS A 5 14.59 -11.69 5.08
N ALA A 6 13.79 -10.70 5.48
CA ALA A 6 12.96 -10.77 6.68
C ALA A 6 11.88 -11.86 6.56
N LEU A 7 11.17 -11.92 5.42
CA LEU A 7 10.16 -12.96 5.18
C LEU A 7 10.76 -14.37 5.14
N LEU A 8 11.96 -14.53 4.58
CA LEU A 8 12.70 -15.80 4.63
C LEU A 8 13.02 -16.22 6.07
N GLN A 9 13.41 -15.29 6.93
CA GLN A 9 13.67 -15.59 8.35
C GLN A 9 12.40 -15.99 9.10
N VAL A 10 11.27 -15.34 8.79
CA VAL A 10 9.96 -15.74 9.33
C VAL A 10 9.60 -17.16 8.90
N ALA A 11 9.76 -17.50 7.62
CA ALA A 11 9.45 -18.83 7.10
C ALA A 11 10.36 -19.93 7.69
N LYS A 12 11.63 -19.63 7.94
CA LYS A 12 12.58 -20.56 8.56
C LYS A 12 12.41 -20.71 10.07
N ASN A 13 11.58 -19.88 10.70
CA ASN A 13 11.33 -19.87 12.14
C ASN A 13 12.61 -19.71 13.01
N GLU A 14 13.70 -19.18 12.42
CA GLU A 14 15.02 -19.09 13.05
C GLU A 14 15.09 -17.99 14.12
N LYS A 15 14.21 -16.99 14.05
CA LYS A 15 14.09 -15.86 15.00
C LYS A 15 12.63 -15.45 15.13
N ARG A 16 12.18 -15.11 16.35
CA ARG A 16 10.86 -14.47 16.59
C ARG A 16 10.86 -13.02 16.06
N LEU A 17 10.93 -12.87 14.74
CA LEU A 17 10.87 -11.59 14.04
C LEU A 17 9.45 -11.37 13.54
N ALA A 18 8.84 -10.24 13.88
CA ALA A 18 7.62 -9.77 13.25
C ALA A 18 7.98 -8.78 12.12
N VAL A 19 7.30 -8.91 10.98
CA VAL A 19 7.53 -8.11 9.78
C VAL A 19 6.29 -7.27 9.49
N LEU A 20 6.47 -5.95 9.46
CA LEU A 20 5.48 -5.00 8.99
C LEU A 20 5.92 -4.46 7.62
N VAL A 21 5.17 -4.79 6.58
CA VAL A 21 5.39 -4.26 5.22
C VAL A 21 4.65 -2.93 5.07
N ALA A 22 5.30 -1.83 5.45
CA ALA A 22 4.76 -0.48 5.32
C ALA A 22 5.15 0.14 3.98
N SER A 23 4.37 -0.11 2.93
CA SER A 23 4.62 0.44 1.59
C SER A 23 3.34 0.86 0.91
N MET A 24 3.38 2.05 0.30
CA MET A 24 2.31 2.61 -0.53
C MET A 24 2.45 2.26 -2.02
N ASN A 25 3.58 1.65 -2.40
CA ASN A 25 3.84 1.25 -3.77
C ASN A 25 3.19 -0.12 -4.04
N LYS A 26 2.26 -0.16 -5.01
CA LYS A 26 1.54 -1.38 -5.40
C LYS A 26 2.47 -2.53 -5.77
N GLU A 27 3.52 -2.27 -6.56
CA GLU A 27 4.48 -3.30 -6.98
C GLU A 27 5.25 -3.88 -5.79
N SER A 28 5.63 -3.03 -4.84
CA SER A 28 6.33 -3.45 -3.63
C SER A 28 5.45 -4.35 -2.74
N VAL A 29 4.17 -3.99 -2.60
CA VAL A 29 3.20 -4.80 -1.86
C VAL A 29 2.91 -6.11 -2.56
N LEU A 30 2.68 -6.10 -3.87
CA LEU A 30 2.47 -7.32 -4.65
C LEU A 30 3.69 -8.25 -4.60
N LYS A 31 4.90 -7.70 -4.63
CA LYS A 31 6.12 -8.48 -4.48
C LYS A 31 6.19 -9.16 -3.11
N ALA A 32 5.79 -8.49 -2.04
CA ALA A 32 5.73 -9.10 -0.70
C ALA A 32 4.66 -10.20 -0.64
N VAL A 33 3.49 -9.97 -1.21
CA VAL A 33 2.40 -10.97 -1.33
C VAL A 33 2.87 -12.22 -2.09
N HIS A 34 3.52 -12.06 -3.23
CA HIS A 34 4.08 -13.18 -3.99
C HIS A 34 5.14 -13.93 -3.19
N LEU A 35 6.06 -13.22 -2.52
CA LEU A 35 7.06 -13.88 -1.67
C LEU A 35 6.42 -14.67 -0.52
N MET A 36 5.39 -14.15 0.13
CA MET A 36 4.67 -14.89 1.17
C MET A 36 4.07 -16.18 0.61
N LYS A 37 3.48 -16.12 -0.58
CA LYS A 37 2.93 -17.28 -1.28
C LYS A 37 4.02 -18.30 -1.62
N ASP A 38 5.14 -17.86 -2.18
CA ASP A 38 6.27 -18.73 -2.54
C ASP A 38 6.90 -19.41 -1.32
N LEU A 39 6.83 -18.76 -0.16
CA LEU A 39 7.31 -19.29 1.13
C LEU A 39 6.26 -20.08 1.90
N ASN A 40 5.09 -20.36 1.30
CA ASN A 40 3.96 -21.04 1.95
C ASN A 40 3.51 -20.38 3.27
N LEU A 41 3.64 -19.05 3.38
CA LEU A 41 3.13 -18.30 4.51
C LEU A 41 1.64 -17.97 4.27
N PRO A 42 0.73 -18.31 5.20
CA PRO A 42 -0.67 -17.97 5.07
C PRO A 42 -0.89 -16.45 5.11
N PRO A 43 -1.92 -15.91 4.44
CA PRO A 43 -2.21 -14.47 4.44
C PRO A 43 -2.35 -13.84 5.83
N ASN A 44 -2.89 -14.60 6.78
CA ASN A 44 -3.10 -14.19 8.17
C ASN A 44 -1.96 -14.63 9.11
N HIS A 45 -0.75 -14.86 8.59
CA HIS A 45 0.40 -15.27 9.41
C HIS A 45 0.66 -14.24 10.52
N PRO A 46 0.75 -14.64 11.80
CA PRO A 46 0.78 -13.70 12.93
C PRO A 46 2.03 -12.80 12.98
N LEU A 47 3.11 -13.24 12.32
CA LEU A 47 4.36 -12.49 12.24
C LEU A 47 4.46 -11.60 10.99
N VAL A 48 3.46 -11.57 10.11
CA VAL A 48 3.50 -10.74 8.91
C VAL A 48 2.24 -9.89 8.81
N SER A 49 2.43 -8.59 8.69
CA SER A 49 1.34 -7.63 8.52
C SER A 49 1.73 -6.55 7.52
N PHE A 50 0.73 -5.86 6.99
CA PHE A 50 0.90 -4.76 6.06
C PHE A 50 0.55 -3.44 6.74
N GLY A 51 1.36 -2.41 6.54
CA GLY A 51 1.14 -1.06 7.10
C GLY A 51 0.72 -0.08 6.01
N GLN A 52 -0.37 0.64 6.21
CA GLN A 52 -0.87 1.64 5.27
C GLN A 52 -1.14 2.97 5.99
N ILE A 53 -1.03 4.09 5.27
CA ILE A 53 -1.40 5.41 5.80
C ILE A 53 -2.89 5.62 5.53
N TYR A 54 -3.62 6.00 6.57
CA TYR A 54 -5.04 6.32 6.46
C TYR A 54 -5.28 7.43 5.42
N GLY A 55 -6.23 7.23 4.51
CA GLY A 55 -6.58 8.20 3.46
C GLY A 55 -5.68 8.18 2.22
N MET A 56 -4.62 7.36 2.19
CA MET A 56 -3.69 7.30 1.06
C MET A 56 -3.65 5.90 0.42
N GLY A 57 -3.69 4.85 1.25
CA GLY A 57 -3.51 3.46 0.84
C GLY A 57 -4.82 2.66 0.82
N ASP A 58 -5.97 3.32 0.76
CA ASP A 58 -7.26 2.67 1.01
C ASP A 58 -7.63 1.60 -0.02
N PRO A 59 -7.47 1.80 -1.34
CA PRO A 59 -7.73 0.73 -2.31
C PRO A 59 -6.83 -0.48 -2.08
N LEU A 60 -5.55 -0.26 -1.77
CA LEU A 60 -4.60 -1.34 -1.51
C LEU A 60 -4.94 -2.09 -0.21
N SER A 61 -5.33 -1.34 0.82
CA SER A 61 -5.82 -1.90 2.09
C SER A 61 -7.05 -2.78 1.87
N TRP A 62 -7.98 -2.35 1.01
CA TRP A 62 -9.17 -3.11 0.67
C TRP A 62 -8.83 -4.44 -0.01
N PHE A 63 -7.95 -4.43 -1.01
CA PHE A 63 -7.53 -5.65 -1.70
C PHE A 63 -6.81 -6.63 -0.78
N LEU A 64 -5.90 -6.14 0.06
CA LEU A 64 -5.19 -6.95 1.04
C LEU A 64 -6.15 -7.56 2.06
N GLY A 65 -7.03 -6.75 2.65
CA GLY A 65 -8.03 -7.22 3.62
C GLY A 65 -9.00 -8.23 3.02
N SER A 66 -9.49 -7.97 1.80
CA SER A 66 -10.38 -8.91 1.07
C SER A 66 -9.68 -10.23 0.72
N SER A 67 -8.36 -10.22 0.63
CA SER A 67 -7.53 -11.41 0.37
C SER A 67 -7.05 -12.10 1.65
N GLY A 68 -7.55 -11.68 2.82
CA GLY A 68 -7.25 -12.30 4.13
C GLY A 68 -5.93 -11.87 4.77
N TYR A 69 -5.27 -10.83 4.26
CA TYR A 69 -4.05 -10.30 4.87
C TYR A 69 -4.35 -9.35 6.03
N THR A 70 -3.51 -9.40 7.07
CA THR A 70 -3.57 -8.45 8.18
C THR A 70 -3.04 -7.09 7.76
N VAL A 71 -3.88 -6.07 7.81
CA VAL A 71 -3.52 -4.69 7.44
C VAL A 71 -3.75 -3.75 8.62
N HIS A 72 -2.73 -3.01 9.00
CA HIS A 72 -2.78 -1.94 9.99
C HIS A 72 -2.80 -0.59 9.29
N LYS A 73 -3.69 0.29 9.73
CA LYS A 73 -3.72 1.68 9.29
C LYS A 73 -3.06 2.57 10.33
N SER A 74 -2.06 3.34 9.88
CA SER A 74 -1.43 4.39 10.66
C SER A 74 -2.23 5.68 10.51
N THR A 75 -2.76 6.15 11.62
CA THR A 75 -3.54 7.38 11.73
C THR A 75 -2.88 8.24 12.81
N PRO A 76 -2.50 9.50 12.51
CA PRO A 76 -2.07 10.42 13.56
C PRO A 76 -3.22 10.67 14.56
N TRP A 77 -2.90 10.86 15.84
CA TRP A 77 -3.87 11.16 16.91
C TRP A 77 -3.31 12.27 17.84
N GLY A 78 -4.16 13.17 18.37
CA GLY A 78 -3.76 14.37 19.13
C GLY A 78 -4.32 15.72 18.61
N PRO A 79 -3.97 16.83 19.29
CA PRO A 79 -4.32 18.20 18.89
C PRO A 79 -3.78 18.59 17.51
N ILE A 80 -4.39 19.61 16.89
CA ILE A 80 -4.04 20.03 15.52
C ILE A 80 -2.57 20.47 15.40
N ASP A 81 -2.05 21.17 16.42
CA ASP A 81 -0.69 21.71 16.43
C ASP A 81 0.38 20.61 16.30
N ASP A 82 0.10 19.42 16.85
CA ASP A 82 1.01 18.28 16.81
C ASP A 82 1.03 17.60 15.41
N TRP A 83 -0.02 17.77 14.61
CA TRP A 83 -0.14 17.07 13.33
C TRP A 83 0.21 17.96 12.13
N VAL A 84 0.27 19.28 12.29
CA VAL A 84 0.71 20.19 11.22
C VAL A 84 2.07 19.76 10.63
N PRO A 85 3.10 19.41 11.42
CA PRO A 85 4.36 18.91 10.88
C PRO A 85 4.20 17.58 10.13
N TYR A 86 3.35 16.69 10.62
CA TYR A 86 3.04 15.41 9.96
C TYR A 86 2.38 15.64 8.59
N LEU A 87 1.37 16.50 8.52
CA LEU A 87 0.66 16.83 7.30
C LEU A 87 1.58 17.52 6.28
N SER A 88 2.44 18.45 6.71
CA SER A 88 3.40 19.13 5.84
C SER A 88 4.37 18.13 5.20
N ARG A 89 4.93 17.21 5.99
CA ARG A 89 5.80 16.14 5.47
C ARG A 89 5.07 15.23 4.48
N ARG A 90 3.82 14.85 4.78
CA ARG A 90 3.00 14.06 3.86
C ARG A 90 2.68 14.81 2.57
N ALA A 91 2.40 16.11 2.64
CA ALA A 91 2.18 16.94 1.46
C ALA A 91 3.45 16.96 0.57
N ALA A 92 4.63 17.10 1.18
CA ALA A 92 5.90 17.08 0.46
C ALA A 92 6.23 15.72 -0.16
N GLU A 93 6.08 14.62 0.59
CA GLU A 93 6.36 13.26 0.09
C GLU A 93 5.42 12.85 -1.03
N ASN A 94 4.14 13.22 -0.92
CA ASN A 94 3.15 12.89 -1.93
C ASN A 94 3.11 13.91 -3.07
N TYR A 95 3.90 14.98 -3.00
CA TYR A 95 3.92 16.01 -4.04
C TYR A 95 4.23 15.42 -5.42
N SER A 96 5.18 14.49 -5.51
CA SER A 96 5.51 13.78 -6.76
C SER A 96 4.36 12.88 -7.24
N ALA A 97 3.76 12.10 -6.34
CA ALA A 97 2.62 11.25 -6.65
C ALA A 97 1.38 12.05 -7.08
N PHE A 98 1.13 13.21 -6.45
CA PHE A 98 0.09 14.14 -6.83
C PHE A 98 0.33 14.77 -8.21
N GLN A 99 1.58 15.08 -8.56
CA GLN A 99 1.90 15.58 -9.89
C GLN A 99 1.65 14.53 -10.98
N THR A 100 2.05 13.27 -10.76
CA THR A 100 1.75 12.17 -11.68
C THR A 100 0.24 12.00 -11.85
N ALA A 101 -0.52 11.94 -10.75
CA ALA A 101 -1.98 11.81 -10.79
C ALA A 101 -2.64 13.00 -11.53
N ARG A 102 -2.17 14.23 -11.31
CA ARG A 102 -2.67 15.43 -12.02
C ARG A 102 -2.50 15.33 -13.53
N ASN A 103 -1.40 14.73 -14.00
CA ASN A 103 -1.12 14.58 -15.42
C ASN A 103 -1.90 13.40 -16.05
N GLU A 104 -2.19 12.34 -15.29
CA GLU A 104 -2.89 11.16 -15.80
C GLU A 104 -4.43 11.30 -15.79
N ILE A 105 -5.02 12.05 -14.85
CA ILE A 105 -6.48 12.24 -14.76
C ILE A 105 -7.09 12.79 -16.07
N PRO A 106 -6.51 13.81 -16.74
CA PRO A 106 -7.00 14.28 -18.04
C PRO A 106 -6.97 13.20 -19.12
N LEU A 107 -5.93 12.35 -19.13
CA LEU A 107 -5.77 11.26 -20.09
C LEU A 107 -6.81 10.16 -19.88
N TYR A 108 -7.08 9.77 -18.62
CA TYR A 108 -8.15 8.81 -18.34
C TYR A 108 -9.53 9.37 -18.68
N ARG A 109 -9.78 10.66 -18.39
CA ARG A 109 -11.03 11.33 -18.78
C ARG A 109 -11.23 11.30 -20.29
N SER A 110 -10.19 11.60 -21.08
CA SER A 110 -10.30 11.59 -22.55
C SER A 110 -10.59 10.18 -23.08
N GLN A 111 -9.96 9.14 -22.52
CA GLN A 111 -10.22 7.75 -22.88
C GLN A 111 -11.65 7.30 -22.55
N ILE A 112 -12.17 7.67 -21.37
CA ILE A 112 -13.55 7.34 -20.97
C ILE A 112 -14.54 8.02 -21.91
N LEU A 113 -14.35 9.32 -22.19
CA LEU A 113 -15.20 10.07 -23.11
C LEU A 113 -15.16 9.50 -24.53
N SER A 114 -13.99 9.09 -25.01
CA SER A 114 -13.82 8.42 -26.30
C SER A 114 -14.58 7.10 -26.36
N LYS A 115 -14.46 6.24 -25.34
CA LYS A 115 -15.20 4.97 -25.24
C LYS A 115 -16.71 5.16 -25.17
N MET A 116 -17.18 6.19 -24.47
CA MET A 116 -18.61 6.53 -24.41
C MET A 116 -19.16 7.04 -25.74
N ARG A 117 -18.37 7.79 -26.51
CA ARG A 117 -18.74 8.23 -27.86
C ARG A 117 -18.76 7.07 -28.87
N SER A 118 -17.79 6.16 -28.79
CA SER A 118 -17.71 4.98 -29.66
C SER A 118 -18.84 3.97 -29.44
N LYS A 119 -19.49 3.93 -28.27
CA LYS A 119 -20.65 3.06 -27.99
C LYS A 119 -22.01 3.68 -28.36
N ARG A 120 -22.02 4.95 -28.79
CA ARG A 120 -23.23 5.71 -29.15
C ARG A 120 -23.50 5.77 -30.65
N ASN A 121 -22.55 5.32 -31.46
CA ASN A 121 -22.68 5.04 -32.89
C ASN A 121 -22.73 3.52 -33.08
#